data_AF-A0A3M5NX63-F1
#
_entry.id   AF-A0A3M5NX63-F1
#
_cell.length_a   1.000
_cell.length_b   1.000
_cell.length_c   1.000
_cell.angle_alpha   90.00
_cell.angle_beta   90.00
_cell.angle_gamma   90.00
#
_symmetry.space_group_name_H-M   'P 1'
#
loop_
_entity.id
_entity.type
_entity.pdbx_description
1 polymer ?
#
loop_
_entity_poly.entity_id
_entity_poly.type
_entity_poly.pdbx_seq_one_letter_code
_entity_poly.pdbx_strand_id
1 'polypeptide(L)'
;MVMLFRQAENTPLLLERLNHFGSELADYLERHFPLGTLGGRVVNALIGLLAWTIVAFETGYRGPKLPMDITASHQSLTTTGFALFNRQYPQGLPQFWGESGEELVDGVRYYSWSRVLKPGVTNHGRNLIDGTNVTCRIFARTFRKERGQSDGMVGRFSSHLGTVIGDDFTLDHFDIVNQTFGLVGKGVDPVRLFIAHAARLKAAGL
;
A
#
# COMPACT_ATOMS: atom_id res chain seq x y z
N MET A 1 -4.30 -1.14 -0.86
CA MET A 1 -4.59 -1.05 -2.30
C MET A 1 -5.95 -0.40 -2.44
N VAL A 2 -6.00 0.68 -3.20
CA VAL A 2 -7.18 1.49 -3.45
C VAL A 2 -7.48 1.38 -4.93
N MET A 3 -8.77 1.36 -5.28
CA MET A 3 -9.23 1.31 -6.66
C MET A 3 -10.23 2.46 -6.83
N LEU A 4 -9.86 3.45 -7.65
CA LEU A 4 -10.66 4.65 -7.89
C LEU A 4 -11.51 4.44 -9.14
N PHE A 5 -12.82 4.73 -9.05
CA PHE A 5 -13.71 4.65 -10.21
C PHE A 5 -14.63 5.87 -10.26
N ARG A 6 -14.61 6.56 -11.40
CA ARG A 6 -15.46 7.72 -11.72
C ARG A 6 -16.65 7.25 -12.56
N GLN A 7 -17.85 7.71 -12.24
CA GLN A 7 -19.01 7.49 -13.12
C GLN A 7 -18.80 8.34 -14.39
N ALA A 8 -18.86 7.67 -15.55
CA ALA A 8 -18.25 8.10 -16.80
C ALA A 8 -18.68 9.49 -17.31
N GLU A 9 -17.70 10.39 -17.45
CA GLU A 9 -17.37 11.05 -18.73
C GLU A 9 -15.84 11.09 -18.85
N ASN A 10 -15.31 10.28 -19.77
CA ASN A 10 -13.91 10.16 -20.23
C ASN A 10 -12.80 10.38 -19.19
N THR A 11 -12.34 9.30 -18.56
CA THR A 11 -10.94 8.78 -18.49
C THR A 11 -10.83 7.93 -17.20
N PRO A 12 -10.51 6.62 -17.27
CA PRO A 12 -10.27 5.84 -16.07
C PRO A 12 -8.90 6.21 -15.47
N LEU A 13 -8.89 6.78 -14.26
CA LEU A 13 -7.67 6.94 -13.46
C LEU A 13 -7.53 5.70 -12.56
N LEU A 14 -6.83 4.69 -13.07
CA LEU A 14 -6.41 3.53 -12.29
C LEU A 14 -5.14 3.91 -11.54
N LEU A 15 -5.29 4.50 -10.34
CA LEU A 15 -4.17 4.81 -9.46
C LEU A 15 -3.98 3.64 -8.48
N GLU A 16 -3.05 2.74 -8.79
CA GLU A 16 -2.62 1.71 -7.85
C GLU A 16 -1.54 2.25 -6.90
N ARG A 17 -1.67 1.84 -5.63
CA ARG A 17 -0.91 2.23 -4.40
C ARG A 17 -1.55 3.39 -3.65
N LEU A 18 -1.72 3.27 -2.33
CA LEU A 18 -1.76 4.40 -1.39
C LEU A 18 -1.86 3.98 0.10
N ASN A 19 -1.10 4.73 0.91
CA ASN A 19 -1.24 4.94 2.35
C ASN A 19 -1.83 6.34 2.47
N HIS A 20 -2.92 6.58 3.20
CA HIS A 20 -3.54 7.91 3.24
C HIS A 20 -3.04 8.77 4.38
N PHE A 21 -2.33 8.21 5.36
CA PHE A 21 -1.71 8.98 6.44
C PHE A 21 -0.21 8.73 6.57
N GLY A 22 0.40 8.16 5.51
CA GLY A 22 1.80 7.76 5.47
C GLY A 22 2.10 6.46 6.20
N SER A 23 3.37 6.08 6.14
CA SER A 23 3.91 4.85 6.70
C SER A 23 4.82 5.16 7.89
N GLU A 24 4.54 4.54 9.04
CA GLU A 24 5.45 4.59 10.19
C GLU A 24 6.83 3.97 9.88
N LEU A 25 6.90 3.06 8.90
CA LEU A 25 8.17 2.51 8.41
C LEU A 25 8.99 3.58 7.68
N ALA A 26 8.36 4.41 6.83
CA ALA A 26 9.05 5.50 6.14
C ALA A 26 9.56 6.54 7.15
N ASP A 27 8.73 6.90 8.13
CA ASP A 27 9.14 7.79 9.22
C ASP A 27 10.29 7.19 10.05
N TYR A 28 10.29 5.87 10.27
CA TYR A 28 11.37 5.17 10.98
C TYR A 28 12.68 5.22 10.19
N LEU A 29 12.64 4.94 8.89
CA LEU A 29 13.80 4.98 8.00
C LEU A 29 14.38 6.39 7.92
N GLU A 30 13.55 7.43 7.83
CA GLU A 30 14.00 8.82 7.82
C GLU A 30 14.81 9.18 9.07
N ARG A 31 14.33 8.76 10.25
CA ARG A 31 14.94 9.08 11.54
C ARG A 31 16.24 8.31 11.79
N HIS A 32 16.32 7.06 11.37
CA HIS A 32 17.46 6.19 11.67
C HIS A 32 18.52 6.15 10.55
N PHE A 33 18.13 6.45 9.31
CA PHE A 33 19.00 6.37 8.13
C PHE A 33 18.90 7.63 7.24
N PRO A 34 19.18 8.84 7.78
CA PRO A 34 19.05 10.07 7.01
C PRO A 34 20.06 10.11 5.84
N LEU A 35 19.68 10.78 4.74
CA LEU A 35 20.35 10.79 3.43
C LEU A 35 21.83 11.20 3.45
N GLY A 36 22.27 11.89 4.50
CA GLY A 36 23.67 12.32 4.68
C GLY A 36 24.58 11.30 5.38
N THR A 37 24.03 10.26 6.00
CA THR A 37 24.80 9.28 6.78
C THR A 37 25.27 8.10 5.93
N LEU A 38 26.29 7.38 6.42
CA LEU A 38 26.73 6.13 5.80
C LEU A 38 25.58 5.12 5.71
N GLY A 39 24.77 5.00 6.77
CA GLY A 39 23.60 4.13 6.80
C GLY A 39 22.55 4.51 5.75
N GLY A 40 22.20 5.80 5.64
CA GLY A 40 21.28 6.30 4.61
C GLY A 40 21.75 6.05 3.18
N ARG A 41 23.06 6.20 2.92
CA ARG A 41 23.64 5.88 1.61
C ARG A 41 23.53 4.40 1.27
N VAL A 42 23.78 3.51 2.24
CA VAL A 42 23.63 2.06 2.06
C VAL A 42 22.17 1.70 1.78
N VAL A 43 21.24 2.21 2.57
CA VAL A 43 19.79 1.98 2.35
C VAL A 43 19.35 2.45 0.97
N ASN A 44 19.73 3.66 0.56
CA ASN A 44 19.43 4.17 -0.78
C ASN A 44 20.05 3.33 -1.90
N ALA A 45 21.29 2.86 -1.72
CA ALA A 45 21.92 1.98 -2.71
C ALA A 45 21.18 0.65 -2.85
N LEU A 46 20.70 0.07 -1.74
CA LEU A 46 19.89 -1.15 -1.75
C LEU A 46 18.53 -0.94 -2.43
N ILE A 47 17.86 0.17 -2.14
CA ILE A 47 16.59 0.53 -2.81
C ILE A 47 16.81 0.75 -4.30
N GLY A 48 17.89 1.45 -4.67
CA GLY A 48 18.25 1.69 -6.07
C GLY A 48 18.57 0.41 -6.82
N LEU A 49 19.29 -0.53 -6.19
CA LEU A 49 19.55 -1.85 -6.75
C LEU A 49 18.25 -2.62 -6.97
N LEU A 50 17.36 -2.68 -5.97
CA LEU A 50 16.06 -3.34 -6.09
C LEU A 50 15.24 -2.74 -7.23
N ALA A 51 15.14 -1.42 -7.29
CA ALA A 51 14.37 -0.74 -8.32
C ALA A 51 14.98 -0.93 -9.72
N TRP A 52 16.31 -0.97 -9.83
CA TRP A 52 17.00 -1.36 -11.07
C TRP A 52 16.66 -2.80 -11.48
N THR A 53 16.62 -3.75 -10.53
CA THR A 53 16.21 -5.13 -10.86
C THR A 53 14.78 -5.21 -11.38
N ILE A 54 13.85 -4.48 -10.75
CA ILE A 54 12.46 -4.40 -11.23
C ILE A 54 12.43 -3.89 -12.66
N VAL A 55 13.11 -2.78 -12.95
CA VAL A 55 13.20 -2.22 -14.32
C VAL A 55 13.87 -3.18 -15.29
N ALA A 56 14.87 -3.95 -14.86
CA ALA A 56 15.57 -4.92 -15.70
C ALA A 56 14.70 -6.14 -16.06
N PHE A 57 13.81 -6.56 -15.15
CA PHE A 57 12.85 -7.64 -15.38
C PHE A 57 11.52 -7.17 -15.98
N GLU A 58 11.27 -5.86 -16.01
CA GLU A 58 10.12 -5.26 -16.67
C GLU A 58 10.26 -5.40 -18.20
N THR A 59 9.64 -6.45 -18.74
CA THR A 59 9.68 -6.76 -20.18
C THR A 59 8.60 -6.02 -20.98
N GLY A 60 7.65 -5.36 -20.31
CA GLY A 60 6.51 -4.70 -20.95
C GLY A 60 6.79 -3.29 -21.46
N TYR A 61 7.69 -2.54 -20.80
CA TYR A 61 7.94 -1.14 -21.13
C TYR A 61 9.09 -0.99 -22.13
N ARG A 62 8.79 -0.48 -23.33
CA ARG A 62 9.75 -0.25 -24.43
C ARG A 62 10.14 1.23 -24.62
N GLY A 63 9.74 2.10 -23.70
CA GLY A 63 10.03 3.53 -23.76
C GLY A 63 11.42 3.91 -23.21
N PRO A 64 11.77 5.21 -23.23
CA PRO A 64 13.00 5.69 -22.63
C PRO A 64 13.02 5.44 -21.12
N LYS A 65 14.20 5.11 -20.58
CA LYS A 65 14.39 4.92 -19.14
C LYS A 65 14.05 6.21 -18.40
N LEU A 66 13.03 6.17 -17.55
CA LEU A 66 12.62 7.32 -16.75
C LEU A 66 13.60 7.54 -15.58
N PRO A 67 13.84 8.81 -15.19
CA PRO A 67 14.65 9.11 -14.02
C PRO A 67 13.96 8.57 -12.77
N MET A 68 14.75 8.02 -11.85
CA MET A 68 14.25 7.44 -10.61
C MET A 68 14.74 8.26 -9.43
N ASP A 69 13.81 8.84 -8.68
CA ASP A 69 14.10 9.61 -7.47
C ASP A 69 13.66 8.84 -6.22
N ILE A 70 14.63 8.19 -5.59
CA ILE A 70 14.43 7.41 -4.37
C ILE A 70 14.05 8.32 -3.21
N THR A 71 14.57 9.55 -3.18
CA THR A 71 14.31 10.50 -2.10
C THR A 71 12.87 11.00 -2.16
N ALA A 72 12.42 11.40 -3.35
CA ALA A 72 11.04 11.81 -3.57
C ALA A 72 10.05 10.67 -3.31
N SER A 73 10.39 9.44 -3.73
CA SER A 73 9.60 8.25 -3.44
C SER A 73 9.50 7.96 -1.93
N HIS A 74 10.59 8.12 -1.19
CA HIS A 74 10.57 7.96 0.26
C HIS A 74 9.73 9.05 0.93
N GLN A 75 9.94 10.32 0.56
CA GLN A 75 9.20 11.46 1.10
C GLN A 75 7.70 11.31 0.88
N SER A 76 7.28 10.83 -0.29
CA SER A 76 5.86 10.62 -0.58
C SER A 76 5.22 9.53 0.28
N LEU A 77 6.00 8.68 0.96
CA LEU A 77 5.52 7.64 1.87
C LEU A 77 5.52 8.06 3.35
N THR A 78 6.24 9.12 3.72
CA THR A 78 6.26 9.64 5.09
C THR A 78 4.91 10.23 5.50
N THR A 79 4.62 10.27 6.80
CA THR A 79 3.41 10.94 7.31
C THR A 79 3.40 12.42 6.97
N THR A 80 4.57 13.09 6.99
CA THR A 80 4.69 14.50 6.62
C THR A 80 4.40 14.73 5.13
N GLY A 81 5.00 13.93 4.24
CA GLY A 81 4.75 14.04 2.80
C GLY A 81 3.29 13.79 2.45
N PHE A 82 2.66 12.79 3.08
CA PHE A 82 1.24 12.54 2.90
C PHE A 82 0.35 13.66 3.44
N ALA A 83 0.69 14.24 4.59
CA ALA A 83 -0.05 15.39 5.10
C ALA A 83 -0.02 16.58 4.12
N LEU A 84 1.11 16.80 3.42
CA LEU A 84 1.21 17.83 2.38
C LEU A 84 0.35 17.49 1.16
N PHE A 85 0.35 16.22 0.73
CA PHE A 85 -0.48 15.75 -0.39
C PHE A 85 -1.98 15.87 -0.08
N ASN A 86 -2.41 15.39 1.08
CA ASN A 86 -3.80 15.41 1.52
C ASN A 86 -4.37 16.83 1.70
N ARG A 87 -3.52 17.80 2.03
CA ARG A 87 -3.94 19.22 2.07
C ARG A 87 -4.33 19.74 0.69
N GLN A 88 -3.76 19.19 -0.38
CA GLN A 88 -4.08 19.56 -1.76
C GLN A 88 -5.21 18.70 -2.31
N TYR A 89 -5.28 17.42 -1.90
CA TYR A 89 -6.24 16.44 -2.39
C TYR A 89 -6.97 15.73 -1.23
N PRO A 90 -7.95 16.40 -0.58
CA PRO A 90 -8.63 15.86 0.59
C PRO A 90 -9.81 14.93 0.27
N GLN A 91 -10.10 14.66 -1.01
CA GLN A 91 -11.29 13.94 -1.44
C GLN A 91 -11.32 12.50 -0.91
N GLY A 92 -12.42 12.13 -0.26
CA GLY A 92 -12.62 10.78 0.30
C GLY A 92 -11.82 10.50 1.57
N LEU A 93 -11.07 11.45 2.14
CA LEU A 93 -10.38 11.23 3.41
C LEU A 93 -11.37 11.13 4.59
N PRO A 94 -11.10 10.26 5.58
CA PRO A 94 -11.92 10.21 6.79
C PRO A 94 -11.65 11.45 7.66
N GLN A 95 -12.71 11.97 8.28
CA GLN A 95 -12.61 13.12 9.20
C GLN A 95 -11.90 12.74 10.50
N PHE A 96 -12.10 11.50 10.95
CA PHE A 96 -11.49 10.96 12.16
C PHE A 96 -10.63 9.74 11.84
N TRP A 97 -9.58 9.57 12.65
CA TRP A 97 -8.65 8.47 12.48
C TRP A 97 -9.32 7.11 12.63
N GLY A 98 -9.22 6.26 11.60
CA GLY A 98 -9.78 4.91 11.61
C GLY A 98 -11.25 4.82 11.21
N GLU A 99 -11.88 5.93 10.82
CA GLU A 99 -13.23 5.92 10.27
C GLU A 99 -13.22 5.78 8.73
N SER A 100 -14.40 5.66 8.14
CA SER A 100 -14.60 5.75 6.70
C SER A 100 -14.68 7.22 6.26
N GLY A 101 -14.25 7.49 5.04
CA GLY A 101 -14.45 8.78 4.39
C GLY A 101 -15.76 8.83 3.59
N GLU A 102 -15.98 9.93 2.91
CA GLU A 102 -17.14 10.11 2.02
C GLU A 102 -17.04 9.18 0.80
N GLU A 103 -18.12 8.45 0.50
CA GLU A 103 -18.13 7.50 -0.62
C GLU A 103 -18.08 8.20 -1.97
N LEU A 104 -18.76 9.34 -2.13
CA LEU A 104 -18.92 10.02 -3.41
C LEU A 104 -18.51 11.48 -3.26
N VAL A 105 -17.39 11.86 -3.88
CA VAL A 105 -16.92 13.25 -3.91
C VAL A 105 -16.75 13.65 -5.37
N ASP A 106 -17.37 14.75 -5.78
CA ASP A 106 -17.29 15.28 -7.14
C ASP A 106 -17.60 14.26 -8.25
N GLY A 107 -18.55 13.34 -7.98
CA GLY A 107 -18.95 12.29 -8.92
C GLY A 107 -17.98 11.09 -9.02
N VAL A 108 -16.96 11.03 -8.16
CA VAL A 108 -16.01 9.91 -8.06
C VAL A 108 -16.34 9.08 -6.82
N ARG A 109 -16.45 7.75 -6.99
CA ARG A 109 -16.67 6.85 -5.86
C ARG A 109 -15.34 6.36 -5.29
N TYR A 110 -15.22 6.44 -3.97
CA TYR A 110 -14.03 6.08 -3.21
C TYR A 110 -14.30 4.83 -2.37
N TYR A 111 -13.47 3.81 -2.57
CA TYR A 111 -13.50 2.58 -1.81
C TYR A 111 -12.10 2.22 -1.35
N SER A 112 -11.99 1.66 -0.14
CA SER A 112 -10.73 1.14 0.38
C SER A 112 -10.90 -0.18 1.11
N TRP A 113 -9.80 -0.92 1.19
CA TRP A 113 -9.69 -2.04 2.12
C TRP A 113 -8.26 -2.17 2.65
N SER A 114 -8.18 -2.59 3.91
CA SER A 114 -6.92 -2.76 4.62
C SER A 114 -6.65 -4.20 5.02
N ARG A 115 -5.41 -4.45 5.40
CA ARG A 115 -4.90 -5.76 5.75
C ARG A 115 -4.10 -5.66 7.03
N VAL A 116 -4.10 -6.73 7.79
CA VAL A 116 -3.33 -6.85 9.02
C VAL A 116 -2.61 -8.19 9.06
N LEU A 117 -1.33 -8.13 9.44
CA LEU A 117 -0.55 -9.32 9.76
C LEU A 117 -1.12 -9.97 11.03
N LYS A 118 -1.82 -11.11 10.90
CA LYS A 118 -2.31 -11.89 12.04
C LYS A 118 -1.34 -13.05 12.35
N PRO A 119 -0.62 -13.03 13.48
CA PRO A 119 0.19 -14.15 13.93
C PRO A 119 -0.68 -15.41 14.07
N GLY A 120 -0.19 -16.56 13.62
CA GLY A 120 -0.94 -17.81 13.56
C GLY A 120 -1.73 -18.03 12.27
N VAL A 121 -1.83 -17.02 11.39
CA VAL A 121 -2.56 -17.11 10.11
C VAL A 121 -1.66 -16.71 8.94
N THR A 122 -1.04 -15.53 9.00
CA THR A 122 -0.17 -15.01 7.92
C THR A 122 1.24 -15.61 7.91
N ASN A 123 1.58 -16.45 8.89
CA ASN A 123 2.86 -17.14 9.04
C ASN A 123 2.72 -18.67 8.95
N HIS A 124 1.69 -19.16 8.25
CA HIS A 124 1.45 -20.59 8.03
C HIS A 124 1.43 -20.92 6.55
N GLY A 125 1.80 -22.16 6.22
CA GLY A 125 1.81 -22.64 4.84
C GLY A 125 2.95 -22.05 4.04
N ARG A 126 2.66 -21.55 2.83
CA ARG A 126 3.66 -21.14 1.84
C ARG A 126 4.36 -19.82 2.21
N ASN A 127 3.77 -18.98 3.06
CA ASN A 127 4.38 -17.74 3.58
C ASN A 127 5.56 -17.99 4.54
N LEU A 128 5.80 -19.22 5.01
CA LEU A 128 7.00 -19.57 5.78
C LEU A 128 8.28 -19.56 4.92
N ILE A 129 8.13 -19.78 3.61
CA ILE A 129 9.22 -19.82 2.64
C ILE A 129 9.30 -18.49 1.85
N ASP A 130 8.29 -17.63 1.98
CA ASP A 130 8.29 -16.31 1.36
C ASP A 130 9.11 -15.31 2.21
N GLY A 131 10.29 -14.94 1.72
CA GLY A 131 11.17 -13.95 2.35
C GLY A 131 10.52 -12.55 2.48
N THR A 132 9.51 -12.25 1.67
CA THR A 132 8.77 -10.98 1.73
C THR A 132 7.87 -10.92 2.97
N ASN A 133 7.22 -12.03 3.36
CA ASN A 133 6.44 -12.11 4.59
C ASN A 133 7.30 -11.85 5.83
N VAL A 134 8.49 -12.46 5.88
CA VAL A 134 9.46 -12.24 6.97
C VAL A 134 9.86 -10.78 7.05
N THR A 135 10.13 -10.16 5.90
CA THR A 135 10.49 -8.74 5.79
C THR A 135 9.36 -7.83 6.27
N CYS A 136 8.11 -8.07 5.84
CA CYS A 136 6.92 -7.36 6.31
C CYS A 136 6.74 -7.49 7.83
N ARG A 137 7.01 -8.67 8.41
CA ARG A 137 6.95 -8.86 9.87
C ARG A 137 8.05 -8.13 10.62
N ILE A 138 9.24 -7.99 10.04
CA ILE A 138 10.32 -7.17 10.61
C ILE A 138 9.91 -5.70 10.56
N PHE A 139 9.41 -5.23 9.42
CA PHE A 139 8.95 -3.85 9.25
C PHE A 139 7.76 -3.50 10.14
N ALA A 140 6.84 -4.43 10.36
CA ALA A 140 5.72 -4.26 11.29
C ALA A 140 6.18 -3.90 12.73
N ARG A 141 7.41 -4.25 13.13
CA ARG A 141 7.97 -3.88 14.45
C ARG A 141 8.29 -2.40 14.58
N THR A 142 8.44 -1.69 13.46
CA THR A 142 8.71 -0.24 13.44
C THR A 142 7.45 0.58 13.75
N PHE A 143 6.26 -0.03 13.62
CA PHE A 143 4.99 0.61 13.92
C PHE A 143 4.78 0.76 15.43
N ARG A 144 4.44 2.00 15.83
CA ARG A 144 4.14 2.38 17.21
C ARG A 144 2.66 2.71 17.38
N LYS A 145 2.07 3.51 16.48
CA LYS A 145 0.67 3.95 16.56
C LYS A 145 -0.27 2.80 16.22
N GLU A 146 0.06 2.03 15.18
CA GLU A 146 -0.75 0.91 14.69
C GLU A 146 -0.07 -0.45 14.95
N ARG A 147 0.52 -0.60 16.14
CA ARG A 147 1.25 -1.82 16.51
C ARG A 147 0.35 -3.05 16.46
N GLY A 148 0.72 -4.03 15.63
CA GLY A 148 -0.07 -5.25 15.42
C GLY A 148 -1.31 -5.06 14.54
N GLN A 149 -1.50 -3.86 13.97
CA GLN A 149 -2.58 -3.50 13.06
C GLN A 149 -1.98 -2.92 11.78
N SER A 150 -1.01 -3.60 11.18
CA SER A 150 -0.36 -3.21 9.93
C SER A 150 -0.15 -4.41 9.02
N ASP A 151 -0.05 -4.16 7.72
CA ASP A 151 0.31 -5.16 6.71
C ASP A 151 1.84 -5.36 6.59
N GLY A 152 2.61 -4.66 7.43
CA GLY A 152 4.07 -4.64 7.46
C GLY A 152 4.67 -3.38 6.84
N MET A 153 3.97 -2.71 5.93
CA MET A 153 4.42 -1.45 5.33
C MET A 153 3.44 -0.30 5.56
N VAL A 154 2.19 -0.61 5.88
CA VAL A 154 1.11 0.35 6.05
C VAL A 154 0.27 -0.04 7.26
N GLY A 155 -0.15 0.95 8.02
CA GLY A 155 -1.10 0.75 9.12
C GLY A 155 -2.53 0.58 8.60
N ARG A 156 -3.35 -0.17 9.34
CA ARG A 156 -4.76 -0.43 9.05
C ARG A 156 -5.54 0.85 8.77
N PHE A 157 -5.53 1.76 9.74
CA PHE A 157 -6.24 3.03 9.70
C PHE A 157 -5.59 4.01 8.73
N SER A 158 -4.26 3.96 8.59
CA SER A 158 -3.57 4.75 7.58
C SER A 158 -4.08 4.48 6.17
N SER A 159 -4.64 3.30 5.86
CA SER A 159 -5.16 3.00 4.53
C SER A 159 -6.64 3.31 4.30
N HIS A 160 -7.35 3.95 5.23
CA HIS A 160 -8.77 4.27 5.07
C HIS A 160 -8.98 5.41 4.07
N LEU A 161 -9.90 5.20 3.12
CA LEU A 161 -10.35 6.20 2.13
C LEU A 161 -11.74 5.82 1.62
N GLY A 162 -12.65 6.79 1.58
CA GLY A 162 -14.04 6.60 1.22
C GLY A 162 -14.69 5.47 2.02
N THR A 163 -15.51 4.66 1.36
CA THR A 163 -16.15 3.51 1.99
C THR A 163 -15.13 2.38 2.22
N VAL A 164 -14.85 2.11 3.49
CA VAL A 164 -14.01 0.97 3.90
C VAL A 164 -14.81 -0.33 3.78
N ILE A 165 -14.45 -1.15 2.80
CA ILE A 165 -15.11 -2.45 2.52
C ILE A 165 -14.75 -3.49 3.59
N GLY A 166 -13.56 -3.38 4.14
CA GLY A 166 -13.03 -4.24 5.19
C GLY A 166 -11.57 -3.89 5.44
N ASP A 167 -11.15 -3.91 6.69
CA ASP A 167 -9.86 -3.37 7.13
C ASP A 167 -9.03 -4.36 7.95
N ASP A 168 -9.52 -5.58 8.14
CA ASP A 168 -8.86 -6.62 8.93
C ASP A 168 -8.53 -7.89 8.13
N PHE A 169 -8.46 -7.78 6.80
CA PHE A 169 -8.11 -8.89 5.92
C PHE A 169 -6.73 -9.46 6.30
N THR A 170 -6.66 -10.78 6.48
CA THR A 170 -5.46 -11.47 6.99
C THR A 170 -4.45 -11.71 5.88
N LEU A 171 -3.83 -10.65 5.40
CA LEU A 171 -2.88 -10.65 4.30
C LEU A 171 -1.66 -9.81 4.69
N ASP A 172 -0.48 -10.17 4.19
CA ASP A 172 0.67 -9.28 4.20
C ASP A 172 0.63 -8.29 3.03
N HIS A 173 1.57 -7.33 3.00
CA HIS A 173 1.62 -6.30 1.96
C HIS A 173 1.90 -6.85 0.55
N PHE A 174 2.59 -7.99 0.40
CA PHE A 174 2.99 -8.54 -0.90
C PHE A 174 2.03 -9.64 -1.39
N ASP A 175 1.32 -10.31 -0.48
CA ASP A 175 0.22 -11.23 -0.77
C ASP A 175 -0.84 -10.58 -1.68
N ILE A 176 -1.01 -9.25 -1.59
CA ILE A 176 -2.02 -8.51 -2.36
C ILE A 176 -1.77 -8.48 -3.86
N VAL A 177 -0.50 -8.51 -4.28
CA VAL A 177 -0.09 -8.60 -5.69
C VAL A 177 0.27 -10.04 -6.06
N ASN A 178 -0.15 -11.02 -5.23
CA ASN A 178 0.15 -12.42 -5.44
C ASN A 178 1.67 -12.70 -5.54
N GLN A 179 2.48 -11.86 -4.88
CA GLN A 179 3.93 -12.00 -4.84
C GLN A 179 4.35 -12.60 -3.48
N THR A 180 5.28 -13.55 -3.45
CA THR A 180 6.02 -14.09 -4.61
C THR A 180 5.32 -15.36 -5.17
N PHE A 181 5.06 -15.43 -6.48
CA PHE A 181 4.53 -16.63 -7.17
C PHE A 181 3.21 -17.22 -6.62
N GLY A 182 2.35 -16.42 -6.00
CA GLY A 182 1.09 -16.87 -5.39
C GLY A 182 1.26 -17.77 -4.16
N LEU A 183 2.38 -17.62 -3.47
CA LEU A 183 2.61 -18.18 -2.15
C LEU A 183 1.87 -17.35 -1.10
N VAL A 184 0.54 -17.29 -1.19
CA VAL A 184 -0.32 -16.60 -0.21
C VAL A 184 -0.70 -17.52 0.95
N GLY A 185 -1.05 -16.91 2.09
CA GLY A 185 -1.43 -17.61 3.31
C GLY A 185 -2.60 -18.59 3.09
N LYS A 186 -2.55 -19.75 3.77
CA LYS A 186 -3.55 -20.81 3.61
C LYS A 186 -4.96 -20.30 3.93
N GLY A 187 -5.86 -20.33 2.95
CA GLY A 187 -7.28 -19.98 3.13
C GLY A 187 -7.62 -18.52 2.78
N VAL A 188 -6.67 -17.74 2.27
CA VAL A 188 -6.93 -16.37 1.83
C VAL A 188 -6.87 -16.30 0.31
N ASP A 189 -7.97 -15.86 -0.30
CA ASP A 189 -8.10 -15.71 -1.75
C ASP A 189 -8.18 -14.21 -2.09
N PRO A 190 -7.05 -13.55 -2.37
CA PRO A 190 -7.04 -12.14 -2.75
C PRO A 190 -7.83 -11.90 -4.05
N VAL A 191 -7.86 -12.88 -4.97
CA VAL A 191 -8.59 -12.78 -6.24
C VAL A 191 -10.09 -12.65 -5.99
N ARG A 192 -10.64 -13.40 -5.03
CA ARG A 192 -12.06 -13.30 -4.65
C ARG A 192 -12.43 -11.90 -4.15
N LEU A 193 -11.53 -11.19 -3.47
CA LEU A 193 -11.78 -9.82 -3.00
C LEU A 193 -11.97 -8.86 -4.20
N PHE A 194 -11.12 -8.98 -5.23
CA PHE A 194 -11.27 -8.21 -6.46
C PHE A 194 -12.56 -8.55 -7.21
N ILE A 195 -12.90 -9.84 -7.34
CA ILE A 195 -14.14 -10.26 -8.00
C ILE A 195 -15.37 -9.69 -7.28
N ALA A 196 -15.39 -9.77 -5.95
CA ALA A 196 -16.46 -9.20 -5.14
C ALA A 196 -16.53 -7.67 -5.29
N HIS A 197 -15.38 -7.00 -5.42
CA HIS A 197 -15.35 -5.56 -5.65
C HIS A 197 -15.85 -5.18 -7.06
N ALA A 198 -15.45 -5.91 -8.10
CA ALA A 198 -15.95 -5.70 -9.45
C ALA A 198 -17.48 -5.87 -9.53
N ALA A 199 -18.03 -6.86 -8.83
CA ALA A 199 -19.48 -7.03 -8.72
C ALA A 199 -20.16 -5.85 -7.99
N ARG A 200 -19.52 -5.31 -6.94
CA ARG A 200 -20.00 -4.10 -6.22
C ARG A 200 -20.04 -2.88 -7.14
N LEU A 201 -19.00 -2.66 -7.93
CA LEU A 201 -18.93 -1.55 -8.88
C LEU A 201 -20.03 -1.66 -9.94
N LYS A 202 -20.20 -2.87 -10.52
CA LYS A 202 -21.26 -3.15 -11.47
C LYS A 202 -22.64 -2.86 -10.88
N ALA A 203 -22.89 -3.26 -9.63
CA ALA A 203 -24.16 -2.97 -8.93
C ALA A 203 -24.37 -1.47 -8.67
N ALA A 204 -23.28 -0.70 -8.55
CA ALA A 204 -23.30 0.76 -8.43
C ALA A 204 -23.40 1.49 -9.78
N GLY A 205 -23.49 0.76 -10.90
CA GLY A 205 -23.60 1.33 -12.24
C GLY A 205 -22.27 1.79 -12.85
N LEU A 206 -21.15 1.21 -12.40
CA LEU A 206 -19.79 1.45 -12.91
C LEU A 206 -19.25 0.28 -13.74
#